data_AF-A0A6J4HHF6-F1
#
_entry.id   AF-A0A6J4HHF6-F1
#
_cell.length_a   1.000
_cell.length_b   1.000
_cell.length_c   1.000
_cell.angle_alpha   90.00
_cell.angle_beta   90.00
_cell.angle_gamma   90.00
#
_symmetry.space_group_name_H-M   'P 1'
#
loop_
_entity.id
_entity.type
_entity.pdbx_description
1 polymer ?
#
loop_
_entity_poly.entity_id
_entity_poly.type
_entity_poly.pdbx_seq_one_letter_code
_entity_poly.pdbx_strand_id
1 'polypeptide(L)'
;MQMPLSTAQSPRLLNAAVVVAALGYFVDIYDLLLFGIVRVPSLRSLGLTGENLTRQGEFLLNTQMVGMLIGGILWGVLGDKKGRLSVLFGSIFLYSV
;
A
#
# COMPACT_ATOMS: atom_id res chain seq x y z
N MET A 1 21.97 31.58 38.94
CA MET A 1 22.34 30.58 37.92
C MET A 1 21.07 29.81 37.58
N GLN A 2 20.36 30.20 36.51
CA GLN A 2 19.08 29.58 36.14
C GLN A 2 19.31 28.53 35.06
N MET A 3 18.91 27.30 35.33
CA MET A 3 18.94 26.17 34.41
C MET A 3 17.76 26.32 33.42
N PRO A 4 17.96 26.25 32.09
CA PRO A 4 16.84 26.26 31.18
C PRO A 4 16.08 24.92 31.32
N LEU A 5 14.81 24.99 31.68
CA LEU A 5 13.90 23.85 31.62
C LEU A 5 13.73 23.47 30.15
N SER A 6 14.35 22.37 29.74
CA SER A 6 14.12 21.74 28.44
C SER A 6 12.64 21.40 28.35
N THR A 7 11.89 22.17 27.57
CA THR A 7 10.49 21.88 27.25
C THR A 7 10.48 20.64 26.36
N ALA A 8 10.37 19.47 26.98
CA ALA A 8 10.11 18.23 26.27
C ALA A 8 8.75 18.38 25.55
N GLN A 9 8.81 18.70 24.25
CA GLN A 9 7.62 18.78 23.42
C GLN A 9 6.98 17.40 23.38
N SER A 10 5.76 17.28 23.89
CA SER A 10 4.99 16.04 23.85
C SER A 10 4.84 15.62 22.39
N PRO A 11 5.15 14.37 22.02
CA PRO A 11 4.95 13.92 20.65
C PRO A 11 3.46 14.00 20.35
N ARG A 12 3.08 14.93 19.47
CA ARG A 12 1.72 15.00 18.95
C ARG A 12 1.49 13.73 18.13
N LEU A 13 0.84 12.75 18.73
CA LEU A 13 0.55 11.44 18.13
C LEU A 13 -0.34 11.57 16.88
N LEU A 14 -1.18 12.60 16.83
CA LEU A 14 -2.01 12.95 15.69
C LEU A 14 -1.37 14.09 14.90
N ASN A 15 -0.30 13.77 14.19
CA ASN A 15 0.29 14.68 13.20
C ASN A 15 -0.26 14.37 11.81
N ALA A 16 -0.25 15.35 10.91
CA ALA A 16 -0.71 15.21 9.53
C ALA A 16 -0.06 14.01 8.81
N ALA A 17 1.21 13.71 9.12
CA ALA A 17 1.92 12.54 8.60
C ALA A 17 1.24 11.20 8.97
N VAL A 18 0.69 11.08 10.19
CA VAL A 18 0.00 9.86 10.64
C VAL A 18 -1.33 9.70 9.92
N VAL A 19 -2.07 10.80 9.75
CA VAL A 19 -3.35 10.80 9.03
C VAL A 19 -3.14 10.45 7.55
N VAL A 20 -2.15 11.06 6.90
CA VAL A 20 -1.81 10.79 5.49
C VAL A 20 -1.33 9.35 5.32
N ALA A 21 -0.49 8.83 6.22
CA ALA A 21 -0.06 7.43 6.18
C ALA A 21 -1.24 6.46 6.38
N ALA A 22 -2.17 6.76 7.29
CA ALA A 22 -3.37 5.95 7.51
C ALA A 22 -4.32 5.96 6.30
N LEU A 23 -4.50 7.12 5.65
CA LEU A 23 -5.30 7.23 4.43
C LEU A 23 -4.66 6.48 3.25
N GLY A 24 -3.34 6.60 3.08
CA GLY A 24 -2.61 5.85 2.06
C GLY A 24 -2.74 4.33 2.25
N TYR A 25 -2.62 3.86 3.49
CA TYR A 25 -2.84 2.45 3.83
C TYR A 25 -4.29 2.00 3.58
N PHE A 26 -5.26 2.86 3.89
CA PHE A 26 -6.67 2.57 3.64
C PHE A 26 -6.93 2.33 2.14
N VAL A 27 -6.43 3.21 1.27
CA VAL A 27 -6.57 3.09 -0.18
C VAL A 27 -5.87 1.81 -0.70
N ASP A 28 -4.66 1.51 -0.23
CA ASP A 28 -3.90 0.32 -0.62
C ASP A 28 -4.67 -0.99 -0.33
N ILE A 29 -5.18 -1.15 0.90
CA ILE A 29 -5.98 -2.34 1.24
C ILE A 29 -7.32 -2.38 0.50
N TYR A 30 -7.92 -1.21 0.25
CA TYR A 30 -9.18 -1.15 -0.47
C TYR A 30 -9.06 -1.74 -1.88
N ASP A 31 -7.96 -1.44 -2.58
CA ASP A 31 -7.68 -2.01 -3.91
C ASP A 31 -7.49 -3.53 -3.86
N LEU A 32 -6.74 -4.05 -2.88
CA LEU A 32 -6.55 -5.50 -2.70
C LEU A 32 -7.88 -6.21 -2.43
N LEU A 33 -8.74 -5.61 -1.61
CA LEU A 33 -10.03 -6.17 -1.23
C LEU A 33 -11.03 -6.11 -2.39
N LEU A 34 -11.13 -4.96 -3.06
CA LEU A 34 -11.97 -4.79 -4.24
C LEU A 34 -11.59 -5.81 -5.30
N PHE A 35 -10.30 -5.91 -5.63
CA PHE A 35 -9.82 -6.88 -6.59
C PHE A 35 -10.26 -8.30 -6.23
N GLY A 36 -10.12 -8.72 -4.97
CA GLY A 36 -10.59 -10.03 -4.50
C GLY A 36 -12.09 -10.25 -4.71
N ILE A 37 -12.92 -9.24 -4.44
CA ILE A 37 -14.38 -9.29 -4.55
C ILE A 37 -14.86 -9.26 -6.00
N VAL A 38 -14.36 -8.32 -6.82
CA VAL A 38 -14.80 -8.15 -8.21
C VAL A 38 -14.12 -9.11 -9.20
N ARG A 39 -12.99 -9.74 -8.87
CA ARG A 39 -12.31 -10.70 -9.77
C ARG A 39 -13.24 -11.79 -10.30
N VAL A 40 -14.02 -12.43 -9.41
CA VAL A 40 -14.89 -13.55 -9.79
C VAL A 40 -16.01 -13.11 -10.74
N PRO A 41 -16.80 -12.05 -10.44
CA PRO A 41 -17.81 -11.56 -11.40
C PRO A 41 -17.17 -11.00 -12.68
N SER A 42 -16.02 -10.32 -12.61
CA SER A 42 -15.32 -9.79 -13.79
C SER A 42 -14.85 -10.88 -14.76
N LEU A 43 -14.27 -11.97 -14.24
CA LEU A 43 -13.87 -13.10 -15.07
C LEU A 43 -15.09 -13.85 -15.64
N ARG A 44 -16.20 -13.94 -14.89
CA ARG A 44 -17.47 -14.48 -15.40
C ARG A 44 -18.05 -13.61 -16.53
N SER A 45 -17.99 -12.29 -16.41
CA SER A 45 -18.45 -11.37 -17.47
C SER A 45 -17.59 -11.41 -18.73
N LEU A 46 -16.33 -11.86 -18.62
CA LEU A 46 -15.43 -12.08 -19.76
C LEU A 46 -15.69 -13.43 -20.48
N GLY A 47 -16.72 -14.19 -20.07
CA GLY A 47 -17.11 -15.45 -20.70
C GLY A 47 -16.32 -16.67 -20.22
N LEU A 48 -15.51 -16.54 -19.16
CA LEU A 48 -14.78 -17.65 -18.57
C LEU A 48 -15.68 -18.44 -17.61
N THR A 49 -15.92 -19.71 -17.92
CA THR A 49 -16.76 -20.62 -17.11
C THR A 49 -15.99 -21.84 -16.62
N GLY A 50 -16.36 -22.36 -15.44
CA GLY A 50 -15.83 -23.62 -14.91
C GLY A 50 -14.36 -23.54 -14.48
N GLU A 51 -13.57 -24.54 -14.87
CA GLU A 51 -12.17 -24.72 -14.46
C GLU A 51 -11.24 -23.56 -14.87
N ASN A 52 -11.54 -22.92 -16.01
CA ASN A 52 -10.79 -21.75 -16.50
C ASN A 52 -10.98 -20.50 -15.63
N LEU A 53 -12.14 -20.36 -14.97
CA LEU A 53 -12.39 -19.25 -14.05
C LEU A 53 -11.49 -19.35 -12.82
N THR A 54 -11.37 -20.55 -12.26
CA THR A 54 -10.54 -20.82 -11.08
C THR A 54 -9.06 -20.69 -11.42
N ARG A 55 -8.59 -21.29 -12.52
CA ARG A 55 -7.19 -21.16 -12.96
C ARG A 55 -6.78 -19.71 -13.24
N GLN A 56 -7.61 -18.95 -13.97
CA GLN A 56 -7.33 -17.54 -14.26
C GLN A 56 -7.41 -16.70 -12.98
N GLY A 57 -8.36 -16.98 -12.08
CA GLY A 57 -8.48 -16.29 -10.81
C GLY A 57 -7.29 -16.54 -9.88
N GLU A 58 -6.82 -17.77 -9.79
CA GLU A 58 -5.61 -18.17 -9.05
C GLU A 58 -4.35 -17.55 -9.67
N PHE A 59 -4.25 -17.52 -11.00
CA PHE A 59 -3.15 -16.86 -11.69
C PHE A 59 -3.10 -15.36 -11.34
N LEU A 60 -4.24 -14.66 -11.40
CA LEU A 60 -4.32 -13.24 -11.06
C LEU A 60 -3.89 -12.97 -9.60
N LEU A 61 -4.30 -13.82 -8.66
CA LEU A 61 -3.85 -13.73 -7.26
C LEU A 61 -2.35 -14.02 -7.13
N ASN A 62 -1.84 -15.04 -7.80
CA ASN A 62 -0.41 -15.36 -7.75
C ASN A 62 0.43 -14.22 -8.34
N THR A 63 0.00 -13.64 -9.46
CA THR A 63 0.65 -12.45 -10.04
C THR A 63 0.59 -11.26 -9.09
N GLN A 64 -0.54 -11.04 -8.40
CA GLN A 64 -0.66 -10.01 -7.37
C GLN A 64 0.32 -10.25 -6.21
N MET A 65 0.42 -11.48 -5.70
CA MET A 65 1.35 -11.85 -4.62
C MET A 65 2.81 -11.67 -5.04
N VAL A 66 3.16 -12.04 -6.27
CA VAL A 66 4.48 -11.79 -6.85
C VAL A 66 4.75 -10.29 -6.99
N GLY A 67 3.76 -9.52 -7.46
CA GLY A 67 3.85 -8.07 -7.55
C GLY A 67 4.07 -7.41 -6.19
N MET A 68 3.35 -7.84 -5.15
CA MET A 68 3.55 -7.37 -3.78
C MET A 68 4.93 -7.71 -3.23
N LEU A 69 5.45 -8.90 -3.54
CA LEU A 69 6.80 -9.31 -3.15
C LEU A 69 7.87 -8.43 -3.82
N ILE A 70 7.81 -8.28 -5.14
CA ILE A 70 8.75 -7.46 -5.91
C ILE A 70 8.67 -6.01 -5.46
N GLY A 71 7.44 -5.47 -5.34
CA GLY A 71 7.20 -4.12 -4.86
C GLY A 71 7.78 -3.88 -3.45
N GLY A 72 7.55 -4.82 -2.53
CA GLY A 72 8.09 -4.76 -1.17
C GLY A 72 9.62 -4.75 -1.13
N ILE A 73 10.28 -5.56 -1.97
CA ILE A 73 11.74 -5.58 -2.08
C ILE A 73 12.26 -4.26 -2.68
N LEU A 74 11.68 -3.82 -3.80
CA LEU A 74 12.12 -2.60 -4.49
C LEU A 74 11.95 -1.36 -3.61
N TRP A 75 10.78 -1.17 -3.02
CA TRP A 75 10.50 -0.04 -2.14
C TRP A 75 11.21 -0.16 -0.79
N GLY A 76 11.46 -1.37 -0.29
CA GLY A 76 12.28 -1.61 0.90
C GLY A 76 13.73 -1.13 0.69
N VAL A 77 14.37 -1.56 -0.41
CA VAL A 77 15.72 -1.11 -0.76
C VAL A 77 15.77 0.39 -1.03
N LEU A 78 14.73 0.94 -1.68
CA LEU A 78 14.65 2.38 -1.94
C LEU A 78 14.45 3.19 -0.66
N GLY A 79 13.69 2.65 0.31
CA GLY A 79 13.44 3.24 1.63
C GLY A 79 14.70 3.34 2.48
N ASP A 80 15.54 2.31 2.44
CA ASP A 80 16.85 2.32 3.12
C ASP A 80 17.83 3.31 2.49
N LYS A 81 17.79 3.49 1.16
CA LYS A 81 18.72 4.39 0.46
C LYS A 81 18.32 5.86 0.46
N LYS A 82 17.03 6.18 0.30
CA LYS A 82 16.52 7.55 0.12
C LYS A 82 15.75 8.09 1.33
N GLY A 83 15.61 7.29 2.38
CA GLY A 83 14.87 7.64 3.60
C GLY A 83 13.36 7.37 3.46
N ARG A 84 12.77 6.79 4.51
CA ARG A 84 11.35 6.36 4.54
C ARG A 84 10.35 7.47 4.19
N LEU A 85 10.60 8.72 4.59
CA LEU A 85 9.71 9.85 4.29
C LEU A 85 9.69 10.19 2.80
N SER A 86 10.82 10.14 2.10
CA SER A 86 10.92 10.47 0.68
C SER A 86 10.24 9.41 -0.19
N VAL A 87 10.33 8.15 0.21
CA VAL A 87 9.63 7.04 -0.44
C VAL A 87 8.13 7.08 -0.22
N LEU A 88 7.69 7.44 0.99
CA LEU A 88 6.26 7.55 1.32
C LEU A 88 5.58 8.69 0.53
N PHE A 89 6.25 9.82 0.34
CA PHE A 89 5.76 10.87 -0.57
C PHE A 89 5.79 10.42 -2.04
N GLY A 90 6.79 9.63 -2.44
CA GLY A 90 6.89 9.08 -3.79
C GLY A 90 5.74 8.12 -4.15
N SER A 91 5.32 7.25 -3.22
CA SER A 91 4.20 6.34 -3.44
C SER A 91 2.85 7.07 -3.51
N ILE A 92 2.66 8.12 -2.70
CA ILE A 92 1.47 8.98 -2.75
C ILE A 92 1.41 9.76 -4.08
N PHE A 93 2.55 10.26 -4.56
CA PHE A 93 2.61 10.96 -5.85
C PHE A 93 2.29 10.03 -7.02
N LEU A 94 2.79 8.80 -7.00
CA LEU A 94 2.51 7.79 -8.04
C LEU A 94 1.02 7.48 -8.15
N TYR A 95 0.28 7.52 -7.04
CA TYR A 95 -1.17 7.30 -7.01
C TYR A 95 -1.98 8.53 -7.49
N SER A 96 -1.35 9.71 -7.60
CA SER A 96 -2.03 10.99 -7.87
C SER A 96 -1.88 11.48 -9.32
N VAL A 97 -1.17 10.76 -10.19
CA VAL A 97 -1.00 11.05 -11.62
C VAL A 97 -1.75 10.04 -12.47
#